data_AF-A0A417Z4S4-F1
#
_entry.id   AF-A0A417Z4S4-F1
#
_cell.length_a   1.000
_cell.length_b   1.000
_cell.length_c   1.000
_cell.angle_alpha   90.00
_cell.angle_beta   90.00
_cell.angle_gamma   90.00
#
_symmetry.space_group_name_H-M   'P 1'
#
loop_
_entity.id
_entity.type
_entity.pdbx_description
1 polymer ?
#
loop_
_entity_poly.entity_id
_entity_poly.type
_entity_poly.pdbx_seq_one_letter_code
_entity_poly.pdbx_strand_id
1 'polypeptide(L)'
;MGAMRDLSAERRSSGLARTIRRARERASSPAPGCSLPTMFLRAPVLYVQGRAAKRDIARLTGATAREGVASTVPDAAHTEEHDEHHLVVLGDSVADGVGIEHHRDSIAGRLACRMSERFEHPVAWHVIARSGADAHDVALLAGTDAARNELARADAVVISVGVNDVKNLRTEDAWRTSLSALLDTITEVNPLVQVVVLGVPPIQEFPSMPTFLGHTLGERALRFDAVAADVIDTYPNVQHYLLTDSGLLEKGKAFAEDGFHPSAWLHKKLAKRLDALIAEPKRPTDTHLLTEAS
;
A
#
# COMPACT_ATOMS: atom_id res chain seq x y z
N MET A 1 -30.09 -38.41 -18.69
CA MET A 1 -29.46 -37.09 -18.96
C MET A 1 -29.62 -36.19 -17.74
N GLY A 2 -29.01 -36.54 -16.60
CA GLY A 2 -29.29 -35.85 -15.32
C GLY A 2 -28.28 -36.03 -14.17
N ALA A 3 -27.08 -36.59 -14.41
CA ALA A 3 -26.13 -36.88 -13.32
C ALA A 3 -24.78 -36.10 -13.40
N MET A 4 -24.59 -35.23 -14.39
CA MET A 4 -23.31 -34.51 -14.61
C MET A 4 -23.30 -33.04 -14.15
N ARG A 5 -24.40 -32.54 -13.57
CA ARG A 5 -24.50 -31.14 -13.11
C ARG A 5 -24.23 -30.91 -11.61
N ASP A 6 -24.11 -31.96 -10.80
CA ASP A 6 -23.99 -31.83 -9.34
C ASP A 6 -22.55 -31.89 -8.81
N LEU A 7 -21.65 -32.59 -9.51
CA LEU A 7 -20.26 -32.80 -9.07
C LEU A 7 -19.40 -31.53 -9.14
N SER A 8 -19.77 -30.54 -9.96
CA SER A 8 -19.05 -29.27 -10.07
C SER A 8 -19.43 -28.29 -8.96
N ALA A 9 -20.65 -28.35 -8.43
CA ALA A 9 -21.11 -27.54 -7.30
C ALA A 9 -20.52 -28.04 -5.97
N GLU A 10 -20.48 -29.37 -5.76
CA GLU A 10 -19.81 -29.98 -4.59
C GLU A 10 -18.29 -29.80 -4.58
N ARG A 11 -17.65 -29.79 -5.75
CA ARG A 11 -16.20 -29.49 -5.86
C ARG A 11 -15.87 -28.02 -5.57
N ARG A 12 -16.73 -27.08 -5.96
CA ARG A 12 -16.59 -25.66 -5.62
C ARG A 12 -16.83 -25.39 -4.14
N SER A 13 -17.82 -26.06 -3.52
CA SER A 13 -18.10 -25.90 -2.08
C SER A 13 -17.00 -26.50 -1.20
N SER A 14 -16.41 -27.63 -1.60
CA SER A 14 -15.30 -28.28 -0.87
C SER A 14 -13.96 -27.55 -1.01
N GLY A 15 -13.71 -26.89 -2.15
CA GLY A 15 -12.58 -25.98 -2.35
C GLY A 15 -12.67 -24.75 -1.46
N LEU A 16 -13.83 -24.08 -1.47
CA LEU A 16 -14.10 -22.92 -0.61
C LEU A 16 -14.01 -23.28 0.88
N ALA A 17 -14.53 -24.43 1.29
CA ALA A 17 -14.45 -24.91 2.67
C ALA A 17 -13.00 -25.23 3.12
N ARG A 18 -12.15 -25.78 2.23
CA ARG A 18 -10.72 -25.98 2.52
C ARG A 18 -9.95 -24.68 2.61
N THR A 19 -10.26 -23.69 1.77
CA THR A 19 -9.66 -22.34 1.83
C THR A 19 -10.06 -21.61 3.11
N ILE A 20 -11.34 -21.66 3.49
CA ILE A 20 -11.84 -21.10 4.75
C ILE A 20 -11.20 -21.81 5.96
N ARG A 21 -11.02 -23.13 5.91
CA ARG A 21 -10.35 -23.89 6.98
C ARG A 21 -8.87 -23.52 7.12
N ARG A 22 -8.14 -23.38 6.00
CA ARG A 22 -6.73 -22.93 6.02
C ARG A 22 -6.56 -21.48 6.47
N ALA A 23 -7.50 -20.60 6.11
CA ALA A 23 -7.55 -19.22 6.62
C ALA A 23 -7.78 -19.19 8.14
N ARG A 24 -8.68 -20.05 8.65
CA ARG A 24 -8.90 -20.21 10.10
C ARG A 24 -7.72 -20.85 10.83
N GLU A 25 -7.02 -21.80 10.22
CA GLU A 25 -5.83 -22.45 10.81
C GLU A 25 -4.62 -21.48 10.86
N ARG A 26 -4.43 -20.61 9.85
CA ARG A 26 -3.40 -19.55 9.91
C ARG A 26 -3.73 -18.44 10.90
N ALA A 27 -5.01 -18.13 11.10
CA ALA A 27 -5.48 -17.18 12.11
C ALA A 27 -5.24 -17.64 13.57
N SER A 28 -4.74 -18.86 13.81
CA SER A 28 -4.56 -19.42 15.15
C SER A 28 -3.18 -19.18 15.78
N SER A 29 -2.21 -18.65 15.03
CA SER A 29 -0.96 -18.14 15.63
C SER A 29 -1.15 -16.67 16.00
N PRO A 30 -0.87 -16.24 17.24
CA PRO A 30 -0.99 -14.83 17.59
C PRO A 30 -0.04 -14.02 16.70
N ALA A 31 -0.60 -13.08 15.92
CA ALA A 31 0.20 -12.17 15.11
C ALA A 31 1.27 -11.50 16.00
N PRO A 32 2.54 -11.45 15.57
CA PRO A 32 3.60 -10.88 16.39
C PRO A 32 3.32 -9.41 16.68
N GLY A 33 3.49 -8.99 17.94
CA GLY A 33 3.38 -7.58 18.35
C GLY A 33 2.22 -7.25 19.30
N CYS A 34 1.85 -5.97 19.37
CA CYS A 34 1.00 -5.41 20.43
C CYS A 34 -0.49 -5.37 20.05
N SER A 35 -1.30 -6.17 20.76
CA SER A 35 -2.76 -6.22 20.57
C SER A 35 -3.46 -4.93 21.03
N LEU A 36 -4.69 -4.68 20.54
CA LEU A 36 -5.48 -3.55 21.01
C LEU A 36 -5.80 -3.61 22.52
N PRO A 37 -6.17 -4.76 23.12
CA PRO A 37 -6.28 -4.89 24.58
C PRO A 37 -5.00 -4.48 25.34
N THR A 38 -3.83 -4.85 24.83
CA THR A 38 -2.54 -4.47 25.44
C THR A 38 -2.31 -2.96 25.40
N MET A 39 -2.79 -2.26 24.36
CA MET A 39 -2.73 -0.79 24.29
C MET A 39 -3.49 -0.14 25.45
N PHE A 40 -4.67 -0.67 25.82
CA PHE A 40 -5.47 -0.12 26.91
C PHE A 40 -4.78 -0.22 28.26
N LEU A 41 -4.02 -1.29 28.51
CA LEU A 41 -3.19 -1.41 29.72
C LEU A 41 -2.08 -0.36 29.78
N ARG A 42 -1.62 0.11 28.62
CA ARG A 42 -0.57 1.14 28.46
C ARG A 42 -1.15 2.56 28.32
N ALA A 43 -2.48 2.71 28.33
CA ALA A 43 -3.17 3.94 27.90
C ALA A 43 -2.72 5.23 28.59
N PRO A 44 -2.46 5.29 29.92
CA PRO A 44 -2.05 6.54 30.56
C PRO A 44 -0.75 7.12 29.99
N VAL A 45 0.28 6.28 29.81
CA VAL A 45 1.57 6.70 29.24
C VAL A 45 1.43 7.02 27.76
N LEU A 46 0.69 6.19 27.01
CA LEU A 46 0.44 6.41 25.58
C LEU A 46 -0.32 7.72 25.33
N TYR A 47 -1.26 8.08 26.20
CA TYR A 47 -2.01 9.32 26.10
C TYR A 47 -1.08 10.54 26.27
N VAL A 48 -0.25 10.54 27.31
CA VAL A 48 0.70 11.64 27.58
C VAL A 48 1.69 11.78 26.43
N GLN A 49 2.31 10.69 25.99
CA GLN A 49 3.26 10.72 24.88
C GLN A 49 2.60 11.06 23.54
N GLY A 50 1.38 10.58 23.28
CA GLY A 50 0.62 10.90 22.08
C GLY A 50 0.24 12.37 22.00
N ARG A 51 -0.10 12.99 23.15
CA ARG A 51 -0.34 14.43 23.26
C ARG A 51 0.93 15.24 23.01
N ALA A 52 2.07 14.81 23.55
CA ALA A 52 3.36 15.43 23.30
C ALA A 52 3.73 15.35 21.81
N ALA A 53 3.68 14.16 21.21
CA ALA A 53 3.96 13.94 19.78
C ALA A 53 3.05 14.82 18.89
N LYS A 54 1.74 14.86 19.16
CA LYS A 54 0.80 15.70 18.39
C LYS A 54 1.11 17.20 18.48
N ARG A 55 1.72 17.66 19.57
CA ARG A 55 2.12 19.06 19.77
C ARG A 55 3.45 19.36 19.08
N ASP A 56 4.39 18.42 19.15
CA ASP A 56 5.80 18.65 18.79
C ASP A 56 6.10 18.33 17.32
N ILE A 57 5.31 17.46 16.68
CA ILE A 57 5.44 17.15 15.24
C ILE A 57 4.91 18.33 14.42
N ALA A 58 5.79 18.93 13.63
CA ALA A 58 5.45 20.00 12.71
C ALA A 58 4.42 19.53 11.67
N ARG A 59 3.50 20.43 11.29
CA ARG A 59 2.53 20.14 10.23
C ARG A 59 3.10 20.61 8.90
N LEU A 60 3.32 19.65 8.02
CA LEU A 60 3.75 19.90 6.65
C LEU A 60 2.56 19.81 5.69
N THR A 61 2.67 20.43 4.53
CA THR A 61 1.67 20.36 3.46
C THR A 61 1.95 19.20 2.52
N GLY A 62 0.90 18.72 1.85
CA GLY A 62 1.04 17.81 0.71
C GLY A 62 1.73 18.49 -0.47
N ALA A 63 2.25 17.68 -1.39
CA ALA A 63 2.97 18.17 -2.56
C ALA A 63 2.03 18.78 -3.59
N THR A 64 2.57 19.71 -4.38
CA THR A 64 1.85 20.33 -5.51
C THR A 64 1.87 19.44 -6.76
N ALA A 65 0.93 19.74 -7.68
CA ALA A 65 0.70 19.04 -8.95
C ALA A 65 0.42 17.54 -8.79
N ARG A 66 -0.85 17.14 -8.65
CA ARG A 66 -1.25 15.74 -8.44
C ARG A 66 -1.27 14.89 -9.69
N GLU A 67 -0.95 15.48 -10.83
CA GLU A 67 -0.82 14.81 -12.12
C GLU A 67 0.38 15.36 -12.87
N GLY A 68 0.91 14.53 -13.77
CA GLY A 68 1.98 14.94 -14.67
C GLY A 68 2.49 13.77 -15.49
N VAL A 69 3.44 14.05 -16.39
CA VAL A 69 4.06 13.05 -17.25
C VAL A 69 5.57 13.07 -17.00
N ALA A 70 6.17 11.90 -16.82
CA ALA A 70 7.60 11.73 -16.80
C ALA A 70 8.04 11.10 -18.13
N SER A 71 8.96 11.76 -18.83
CA SER A 71 9.59 11.20 -20.03
C SER A 71 11.10 11.37 -19.94
N THR A 72 11.82 10.28 -20.18
CA THR A 72 13.29 10.26 -20.29
C THR A 72 13.77 10.11 -21.73
N VAL A 73 12.84 10.04 -22.69
CA VAL A 73 13.14 9.87 -24.11
C VAL A 73 13.27 11.25 -24.77
N PRO A 74 14.40 11.57 -25.43
CA PRO A 74 14.51 12.77 -26.24
C PRO A 74 13.60 12.61 -27.47
N ASP A 75 12.67 13.56 -27.70
CA ASP A 75 11.64 13.57 -28.75
C ASP A 75 10.30 12.83 -28.49
N ALA A 76 9.87 12.69 -27.23
CA ALA A 76 8.50 12.24 -26.90
C ALA A 76 7.36 13.17 -27.38
N ALA A 77 7.64 14.21 -28.16
CA ALA A 77 6.64 15.12 -28.73
C ALA A 77 5.71 14.45 -29.77
N HIS A 78 5.96 13.19 -30.13
CA HIS A 78 5.21 12.42 -31.12
C HIS A 78 4.53 11.16 -30.58
N THR A 79 4.53 10.95 -29.26
CA THR A 79 3.81 9.82 -28.65
C THR A 79 2.32 10.18 -28.57
N GLU A 80 1.44 9.42 -29.23
CA GLU A 80 -0.01 9.60 -29.06
C GLU A 80 -0.40 9.21 -27.63
N GLU A 81 -1.48 9.80 -27.08
CA GLU A 81 -2.02 9.49 -25.73
C GLU A 81 -2.22 7.97 -25.50
N HIS A 82 -2.37 7.19 -26.57
CA HIS A 82 -2.57 5.75 -26.53
C HIS A 82 -1.31 4.91 -26.25
N ASP A 83 -0.11 5.49 -26.36
CA ASP A 83 1.18 4.81 -26.08
C ASP A 83 1.77 5.20 -24.70
N GLU A 84 1.01 5.95 -23.87
CA GLU A 84 1.45 6.33 -22.53
C GLU A 84 1.14 5.25 -21.50
N HIS A 85 2.12 4.94 -20.66
CA HIS A 85 1.89 4.11 -19.47
C HIS A 85 1.33 4.95 -18.33
N HIS A 86 0.47 4.37 -17.50
CA HIS A 86 -0.21 5.07 -16.42
C HIS A 86 0.16 4.51 -15.04
N LEU A 87 0.66 5.39 -14.17
CA LEU A 87 0.94 5.11 -12.77
C LEU A 87 -0.06 5.84 -11.86
N VAL A 88 -0.71 5.12 -10.95
CA VAL A 88 -1.52 5.73 -9.89
C VAL A 88 -0.85 5.53 -8.54
N VAL A 89 -0.69 6.61 -7.77
CA VAL A 89 -0.28 6.56 -6.37
C VAL A 89 -1.47 6.91 -5.49
N LEU A 90 -1.93 5.94 -4.72
CA LEU A 90 -3.16 6.00 -3.93
C LEU A 90 -2.84 5.93 -2.43
N GLY A 91 -3.44 6.78 -1.59
CA GLY A 91 -3.25 6.59 -0.15
C GLY A 91 -3.37 7.80 0.76
N ASP A 92 -2.57 7.76 1.83
CA ASP A 92 -2.51 8.72 2.91
C ASP A 92 -1.49 9.85 2.67
N SER A 93 -0.87 10.38 3.73
CA SER A 93 0.08 11.50 3.63
C SER A 93 1.37 11.17 2.87
N VAL A 94 1.79 9.90 2.83
CA VAL A 94 2.97 9.51 2.04
C VAL A 94 2.63 9.55 0.55
N ALA A 95 1.43 9.07 0.16
CA ALA A 95 0.96 9.19 -1.21
C ALA A 95 0.76 10.66 -1.61
N ASP A 96 0.19 11.48 -0.71
CA ASP A 96 -0.01 12.93 -0.86
C ASP A 96 1.32 13.73 -0.85
N GLY A 97 2.46 13.07 -0.63
CA GLY A 97 3.78 13.70 -0.68
C GLY A 97 4.00 14.75 0.42
N VAL A 98 3.49 14.51 1.63
CA VAL A 98 3.65 15.46 2.73
C VAL A 98 5.13 15.71 3.05
N GLY A 99 5.52 16.98 3.07
CA GLY A 99 6.92 17.39 3.25
C GLY A 99 7.74 17.43 1.96
N ILE A 100 7.10 17.17 0.81
CA ILE A 100 7.67 17.34 -0.53
C ILE A 100 7.01 18.54 -1.20
N GLU A 101 7.80 19.36 -1.88
CA GLU A 101 7.29 20.57 -2.55
C GLU A 101 6.40 20.23 -3.77
N HIS A 102 6.81 19.24 -4.57
CA HIS A 102 6.15 18.87 -5.82
C HIS A 102 6.22 17.36 -6.05
N HIS A 103 5.14 16.75 -6.55
CA HIS A 103 5.06 15.30 -6.78
C HIS A 103 6.09 14.71 -7.76
N ARG A 104 6.75 15.54 -8.58
CA ARG A 104 7.91 15.10 -9.38
C ARG A 104 9.04 14.53 -8.51
N ASP A 105 9.12 15.01 -7.27
CA ASP A 105 10.11 14.63 -6.27
C ASP A 105 9.57 13.57 -5.28
N SER A 106 8.28 13.24 -5.33
CA SER A 106 7.66 12.19 -4.50
C SER A 106 7.75 10.81 -5.18
N ILE A 107 7.12 9.79 -4.58
CA ILE A 107 7.05 8.44 -5.16
C ILE A 107 6.46 8.50 -6.57
N ALA A 108 5.42 9.32 -6.80
CA ALA A 108 4.74 9.40 -8.10
C ALA A 108 5.69 9.75 -9.24
N GLY A 109 6.29 10.94 -9.21
CA GLY A 109 7.18 11.35 -10.29
C GLY A 109 8.50 10.58 -10.33
N ARG A 110 9.07 10.22 -9.17
CA ARG A 110 10.31 9.43 -9.13
C ARG A 110 10.12 8.03 -9.67
N LEU A 111 8.98 7.39 -9.41
CA LEU A 111 8.67 6.07 -9.95
C LEU A 111 8.32 6.16 -11.44
N ALA A 112 7.50 7.13 -11.85
CA ALA A 112 7.16 7.35 -13.25
C ALA A 112 8.40 7.58 -14.11
N CYS A 113 9.36 8.37 -13.64
CA CYS A 113 10.64 8.58 -14.32
C CYS A 113 11.41 7.26 -14.53
N ARG A 114 11.41 6.37 -13.53
CA ARG A 114 12.09 5.07 -13.62
C ARG A 114 11.37 4.09 -14.53
N MET A 115 10.04 4.08 -14.46
CA MET A 115 9.21 3.31 -15.38
C MET A 115 9.44 3.80 -16.82
N SER A 116 9.54 5.11 -17.04
CA SER A 116 9.82 5.68 -18.36
C SER A 116 11.18 5.25 -18.89
N GLU A 117 12.23 5.29 -18.04
CA GLU A 117 13.56 4.79 -18.42
C GLU A 117 13.53 3.32 -18.83
N ARG A 118 12.73 2.50 -18.15
CA ARG A 118 12.64 1.06 -18.42
C ARG A 118 11.80 0.73 -19.65
N PHE A 119 10.68 1.41 -19.82
CA PHE A 119 9.77 1.20 -20.95
C PHE A 119 10.26 1.90 -22.22
N GLU A 120 11.18 2.85 -22.10
CA GLU A 120 11.57 3.76 -23.19
C GLU A 120 10.35 4.52 -23.76
N HIS A 121 9.37 4.82 -22.90
CA HIS A 121 8.12 5.51 -23.24
C HIS A 121 7.76 6.52 -22.13
N PRO A 122 6.94 7.55 -22.42
CA PRO A 122 6.37 8.43 -21.40
C PRO A 122 5.51 7.67 -20.39
N VAL A 123 5.51 8.13 -19.14
CA VAL A 123 4.67 7.60 -18.08
C VAL A 123 3.89 8.75 -17.45
N ALA A 124 2.57 8.75 -17.67
CA ALA A 124 1.64 9.60 -16.95
C ALA A 124 1.50 9.09 -15.50
N TRP A 125 1.43 10.00 -14.55
CA TRP A 125 1.21 9.67 -13.15
C TRP A 125 0.11 10.52 -12.54
N HIS A 126 -0.71 9.90 -11.70
CA HIS A 126 -1.79 10.54 -10.95
C HIS A 126 -1.72 10.17 -9.47
N VAL A 127 -1.99 11.15 -8.61
CA VAL A 127 -2.02 11.01 -7.15
C VAL A 127 -3.45 11.15 -6.64
N ILE A 128 -3.94 10.07 -6.05
CA ILE A 128 -5.26 10.02 -5.40
C ILE A 128 -5.00 9.84 -3.92
N ALA A 129 -4.86 10.94 -3.18
CA ALA A 129 -4.46 10.85 -1.79
C ALA A 129 -5.15 11.87 -0.90
N ARG A 130 -5.27 11.50 0.39
CA ARG A 130 -5.76 12.40 1.43
C ARG A 130 -4.91 12.24 2.68
N SER A 131 -4.16 13.29 3.01
CA SER A 131 -3.41 13.35 4.26
C SER A 131 -4.26 13.02 5.48
N GLY A 132 -3.79 12.06 6.29
CA GLY A 132 -4.49 11.58 7.49
C GLY A 132 -5.56 10.52 7.26
N ALA A 133 -5.82 10.11 6.01
CA ALA A 133 -6.73 9.01 5.70
C ALA A 133 -6.21 7.66 6.23
N ASP A 134 -7.14 6.82 6.68
CA ASP A 134 -6.91 5.40 6.98
C ASP A 134 -7.39 4.51 5.81
N ALA A 135 -7.28 3.18 5.91
CA ALA A 135 -7.65 2.30 4.79
C ALA A 135 -9.12 2.39 4.41
N HIS A 136 -10.01 2.64 5.38
CA HIS A 136 -11.43 2.81 5.09
C HIS A 136 -11.67 4.06 4.24
N ASP A 137 -11.04 5.17 4.63
CA ASP A 137 -11.09 6.42 3.89
C ASP A 137 -10.53 6.29 2.47
N VAL A 138 -9.40 5.61 2.32
CA VAL A 138 -8.77 5.39 1.00
C VAL A 138 -9.63 4.47 0.12
N ALA A 139 -10.29 3.45 0.69
CA ALA A 139 -11.26 2.63 -0.04
C ALA A 139 -12.42 3.46 -0.59
N LEU A 140 -12.96 4.40 0.21
CA LEU A 140 -14.00 5.31 -0.25
C LEU A 140 -13.51 6.25 -1.37
N LEU A 141 -12.28 6.76 -1.26
CA LEU A 141 -11.68 7.60 -2.31
C LEU A 141 -11.52 6.82 -3.63
N ALA A 142 -11.04 5.58 -3.56
CA ALA A 142 -10.88 4.70 -4.72
C ALA A 142 -12.21 4.38 -5.42
N GLY A 143 -13.32 4.37 -4.66
CA GLY A 143 -14.65 4.12 -5.19
C GLY A 143 -15.30 5.29 -5.95
N THR A 144 -14.70 6.49 -5.93
CA THR A 144 -15.25 7.66 -6.65
C THR A 144 -15.09 7.50 -8.17
N ASP A 145 -16.02 8.03 -8.96
CA ASP A 145 -15.95 7.92 -10.43
C ASP A 145 -14.64 8.47 -11.02
N ALA A 146 -14.16 9.60 -10.50
CA ALA A 146 -12.88 10.18 -10.90
C ALA A 146 -11.71 9.23 -10.61
N ALA A 147 -11.66 8.63 -9.41
CA ALA A 147 -10.61 7.67 -9.08
C ALA A 147 -10.69 6.39 -9.92
N ARG A 148 -11.91 5.87 -10.13
CA ARG A 148 -12.14 4.67 -10.95
C ARG A 148 -11.68 4.88 -12.40
N ASN A 149 -11.87 6.07 -12.97
CA ASN A 149 -11.40 6.38 -14.33
C ASN A 149 -9.87 6.34 -14.46
N GLU A 150 -9.14 6.81 -13.44
CA GLU A 150 -7.68 6.72 -13.44
C GLU A 150 -7.20 5.29 -13.18
N LEU A 151 -7.84 4.57 -12.24
CA LEU A 151 -7.53 3.17 -11.95
C LEU A 151 -7.79 2.24 -13.15
N ALA A 152 -8.81 2.53 -13.97
CA ALA A 152 -9.14 1.76 -15.17
C ALA A 152 -8.04 1.82 -16.23
N ARG A 153 -7.26 2.90 -16.25
CA ARG A 153 -6.16 3.12 -17.21
C ARG A 153 -4.80 2.71 -16.66
N ALA A 154 -4.68 2.53 -15.35
CA ALA A 154 -3.42 2.27 -14.67
C ALA A 154 -2.77 0.94 -15.10
N ASP A 155 -1.49 0.99 -15.45
CA ASP A 155 -0.62 -0.19 -15.56
C ASP A 155 -0.13 -0.63 -14.17
N ALA A 156 0.11 0.36 -13.29
CA ALA A 156 0.58 0.12 -11.94
C ALA A 156 -0.10 1.05 -10.92
N VAL A 157 -0.38 0.50 -9.74
CA VAL A 157 -0.91 1.21 -8.58
C VAL A 157 0.02 1.01 -7.38
N VAL A 158 0.44 2.10 -6.74
CA VAL A 158 1.15 2.04 -5.46
C VAL A 158 0.22 2.53 -4.37
N ILE A 159 0.06 1.72 -3.31
CA ILE A 159 -0.81 2.05 -2.18
C ILE A 159 0.03 2.36 -0.95
N SER A 160 -0.21 3.52 -0.34
CA SER A 160 0.33 3.87 0.98
C SER A 160 -0.79 4.08 1.99
N VAL A 161 -0.92 3.18 2.96
CA VAL A 161 -1.88 3.31 4.07
C VAL A 161 -1.46 2.45 5.25
N GLY A 162 -2.08 2.63 6.42
CA GLY A 162 -1.86 1.77 7.60
C GLY A 162 -1.27 2.50 8.81
N VAL A 163 -0.46 3.56 8.62
CA VAL A 163 0.05 4.35 9.75
C VAL A 163 -1.08 5.01 10.52
N ASN A 164 -2.07 5.58 9.82
CA ASN A 164 -3.24 6.18 10.46
C ASN A 164 -4.16 5.13 11.08
N ASP A 165 -4.28 3.94 10.51
CA ASP A 165 -5.04 2.83 11.09
C ASP A 165 -4.44 2.37 12.43
N VAL A 166 -3.10 2.25 12.48
CA VAL A 166 -2.34 1.94 13.69
C VAL A 166 -2.50 3.04 14.74
N LYS A 167 -2.32 4.31 14.36
CA LYS A 167 -2.43 5.48 15.26
C LYS A 167 -3.84 5.69 15.79
N ASN A 168 -4.86 5.47 14.96
CA ASN A 168 -6.27 5.68 15.29
C ASN A 168 -6.91 4.45 15.97
N LEU A 169 -6.10 3.46 16.35
CA LEU A 169 -6.53 2.29 17.10
C LEU A 169 -7.60 1.45 16.38
N ARG A 170 -7.59 1.42 15.04
CA ARG A 170 -8.46 0.53 14.25
C ARG A 170 -8.22 -0.92 14.65
N THR A 171 -9.24 -1.77 14.67
CA THR A 171 -9.04 -3.20 14.96
C THR A 171 -8.38 -3.92 13.78
N GLU A 172 -7.76 -5.07 14.03
CA GLU A 172 -7.20 -5.94 12.97
C GLU A 172 -8.28 -6.37 11.97
N ASP A 173 -9.49 -6.65 12.45
CA ASP A 173 -10.64 -6.98 11.60
C ASP A 173 -11.07 -5.78 10.74
N ALA A 174 -11.14 -4.57 11.31
CA ALA A 174 -11.49 -3.36 10.56
C ALA A 174 -10.43 -3.04 9.50
N TRP A 175 -9.15 -3.25 9.82
CA TRP A 175 -8.04 -3.15 8.86
C TRP A 175 -8.19 -4.16 7.73
N ARG A 176 -8.40 -5.44 8.06
CA ARG A 176 -8.65 -6.51 7.07
C ARG A 176 -9.80 -6.14 6.13
N THR A 177 -10.95 -5.77 6.69
CA THR A 177 -12.13 -5.40 5.89
C THR A 177 -11.86 -4.21 4.99
N SER A 178 -11.20 -3.16 5.50
CA SER A 178 -10.94 -1.95 4.72
C SER A 178 -9.90 -2.17 3.62
N LEU A 179 -8.83 -2.91 3.92
CA LEU A 179 -7.81 -3.25 2.93
C LEU A 179 -8.37 -4.18 1.84
N SER A 180 -9.17 -5.20 2.21
CA SER A 180 -9.87 -6.05 1.23
C SER A 180 -10.79 -5.21 0.34
N ALA A 181 -11.63 -4.35 0.91
CA ALA A 181 -12.53 -3.50 0.11
C ALA A 181 -11.79 -2.57 -0.85
N LEU A 182 -10.64 -2.03 -0.42
CA LEU A 182 -9.77 -1.22 -1.27
C LEU A 182 -9.20 -2.04 -2.45
N LEU A 183 -8.65 -3.23 -2.18
CA LEU A 183 -8.07 -4.09 -3.21
C LEU A 183 -9.14 -4.67 -4.15
N ASP A 184 -10.32 -5.03 -3.62
CA ASP A 184 -11.48 -5.45 -4.41
C ASP A 184 -11.87 -4.34 -5.38
N THR A 185 -12.01 -3.10 -4.90
CA THR A 185 -12.36 -1.95 -5.75
C THR A 185 -11.37 -1.77 -6.91
N ILE A 186 -10.06 -1.84 -6.63
CA ILE A 186 -9.03 -1.66 -7.66
C ILE A 186 -9.04 -2.81 -8.67
N THR A 187 -9.11 -4.05 -8.20
CA THR A 187 -9.05 -5.25 -9.05
C THR A 187 -10.34 -5.52 -9.81
N GLU A 188 -11.49 -5.07 -9.31
CA GLU A 188 -12.76 -5.04 -10.06
C GLU A 188 -12.72 -4.04 -11.21
N VAL A 189 -12.12 -2.86 -10.98
CA VAL A 189 -11.97 -1.82 -12.00
C VAL A 189 -10.97 -2.22 -13.08
N ASN A 190 -9.82 -2.79 -12.66
CA ASN A 190 -8.78 -3.24 -13.57
C ASN A 190 -8.17 -4.57 -13.08
N PRO A 191 -8.62 -5.72 -13.60
CA PRO A 191 -8.15 -7.05 -13.16
C PRO A 191 -6.68 -7.36 -13.47
N LEU A 192 -6.03 -6.59 -14.35
CA LEU A 192 -4.66 -6.84 -14.82
C LEU A 192 -3.63 -5.90 -14.20
N VAL A 193 -4.07 -4.83 -13.51
CA VAL A 193 -3.19 -3.82 -12.92
C VAL A 193 -2.20 -4.43 -11.94
N GLN A 194 -0.95 -4.00 -11.98
CA GLN A 194 0.03 -4.39 -10.95
C GLN A 194 -0.12 -3.49 -9.73
N VAL A 195 -0.35 -4.08 -8.56
CA VAL A 195 -0.52 -3.31 -7.31
C VAL A 195 0.64 -3.61 -6.37
N VAL A 196 1.23 -2.55 -5.80
CA VAL A 196 2.19 -2.69 -4.70
C VAL A 196 1.66 -1.93 -3.49
N VAL A 197 1.40 -2.67 -2.41
CA VAL A 197 1.03 -2.10 -1.10
C VAL A 197 2.31 -1.89 -0.29
N LEU A 198 2.54 -0.66 0.17
CA LEU A 198 3.60 -0.38 1.13
C LEU A 198 3.19 -0.90 2.51
N GLY A 199 4.06 -1.67 3.15
CA GLY A 199 3.90 -2.09 4.53
C GLY A 199 3.97 -0.90 5.49
N VAL A 200 3.46 -1.08 6.69
CA VAL A 200 3.52 -0.06 7.73
C VAL A 200 4.97 0.08 8.19
N PRO A 201 5.55 1.29 8.17
CA PRO A 201 6.95 1.48 8.54
C PRO A 201 7.19 1.16 10.03
N PRO A 202 8.44 0.80 10.43
CA PRO A 202 8.79 0.60 11.83
C PRO A 202 8.75 1.94 12.59
N ILE A 203 7.58 2.27 13.15
CA ILE A 203 7.27 3.56 13.80
C ILE A 203 8.23 3.89 14.94
N GLN A 204 8.81 2.88 15.60
CA GLN A 204 9.80 3.07 16.66
C GLN A 204 11.10 3.74 16.18
N GLU A 205 11.38 3.74 14.87
CA GLU A 205 12.58 4.35 14.29
C GLU A 205 12.38 5.84 13.94
N PHE A 206 11.18 6.37 14.13
CA PHE A 206 10.84 7.73 13.73
C PHE A 206 11.47 8.74 14.69
N PRO A 207 12.26 9.71 14.20
CA PRO A 207 12.91 10.71 15.06
C PRO A 207 11.96 11.49 15.96
N SER A 208 10.72 11.72 15.51
CA SER A 208 9.72 12.49 16.24
C SER A 208 8.86 11.65 17.21
N MET A 209 9.04 10.34 17.25
CA MET A 209 8.26 9.45 18.10
C MET A 209 8.87 9.30 19.50
N PRO A 210 8.11 9.61 20.57
CA PRO A 210 8.52 9.26 21.93
C PRO A 210 8.72 7.75 22.06
N THR A 211 9.80 7.33 22.72
CA THR A 211 10.28 5.93 22.72
C THR A 211 9.19 4.89 23.02
N PHE A 212 8.42 5.07 24.10
CA PHE A 212 7.44 4.06 24.51
C PHE A 212 6.23 3.99 23.57
N LEU A 213 5.76 5.15 23.11
CA LEU A 213 4.73 5.25 22.08
C LEU A 213 5.21 4.64 20.76
N GLY A 214 6.40 5.03 20.30
CA GLY A 214 7.01 4.52 19.07
C GLY A 214 7.15 3.01 19.08
N HIS A 215 7.70 2.44 20.16
CA HIS A 215 7.79 0.97 20.32
C HIS A 215 6.42 0.30 20.30
N THR A 216 5.45 0.83 21.04
CA THR A 216 4.12 0.24 21.12
C THR A 216 3.38 0.29 19.76
N LEU A 217 3.49 1.41 19.04
CA LEU A 217 2.93 1.54 17.69
C LEU A 217 3.68 0.69 16.67
N GLY A 218 5.00 0.54 16.81
CA GLY A 218 5.82 -0.35 15.99
C GLY A 218 5.44 -1.83 16.16
N GLU A 219 5.26 -2.28 17.41
CA GLU A 219 4.73 -3.62 17.68
C GLU A 219 3.33 -3.81 17.07
N ARG A 220 2.49 -2.77 17.09
CA ARG A 220 1.17 -2.81 16.46
C ARG A 220 1.26 -2.85 14.93
N ALA A 221 2.20 -2.11 14.33
CA ALA A 221 2.45 -2.11 12.89
C ALA A 221 2.80 -3.51 12.37
N LEU A 222 3.61 -4.29 13.11
CA LEU A 222 3.93 -5.68 12.75
C LEU A 222 2.68 -6.58 12.65
N ARG A 223 1.69 -6.39 13.53
CA ARG A 223 0.41 -7.13 13.45
C ARG A 223 -0.38 -6.72 12.20
N PHE A 224 -0.37 -5.44 11.87
CA PHE A 224 -1.07 -4.91 10.70
C PHE A 224 -0.43 -5.40 9.39
N ASP A 225 0.89 -5.44 9.33
CA ASP A 225 1.63 -6.03 8.19
C ASP A 225 1.34 -7.52 8.04
N ALA A 226 1.25 -8.28 9.15
CA ALA A 226 0.89 -9.69 9.09
C ALA A 226 -0.53 -9.89 8.53
N VAL A 227 -1.50 -9.09 8.98
CA VAL A 227 -2.87 -9.11 8.44
C VAL A 227 -2.88 -8.68 6.96
N ALA A 228 -2.10 -7.66 6.60
CA ALA A 228 -1.99 -7.20 5.21
C ALA A 228 -1.42 -8.30 4.30
N ALA A 229 -0.39 -9.01 4.74
CA ALA A 229 0.17 -10.15 4.01
C ALA A 229 -0.88 -11.25 3.77
N ASP A 230 -1.66 -11.62 4.78
CA ASP A 230 -2.75 -12.59 4.63
C ASP A 230 -3.81 -12.15 3.62
N VAL A 231 -4.15 -10.85 3.60
CA VAL A 231 -5.11 -10.29 2.63
C VAL A 231 -4.50 -10.29 1.23
N ILE A 232 -3.27 -9.77 1.08
CA ILE A 232 -2.60 -9.63 -0.22
C ILE A 232 -2.33 -11.00 -0.87
N ASP A 233 -2.13 -12.06 -0.08
CA ASP A 233 -1.99 -13.42 -0.58
C ASP A 233 -3.21 -13.93 -1.36
N THR A 234 -4.40 -13.34 -1.16
CA THR A 234 -5.61 -13.71 -1.93
C THR A 234 -5.72 -13.02 -3.29
N TYR A 235 -4.82 -12.08 -3.61
CA TYR A 235 -4.82 -11.34 -4.88
C TYR A 235 -3.57 -11.70 -5.71
N PRO A 236 -3.72 -12.14 -6.97
CA PRO A 236 -2.61 -12.64 -7.78
C PRO A 236 -1.69 -11.53 -8.30
N ASN A 237 -2.21 -10.34 -8.51
CA ASN A 237 -1.53 -9.16 -9.07
C ASN A 237 -1.15 -8.11 -8.01
N VAL A 238 -1.25 -8.46 -6.72
CA VAL A 238 -0.91 -7.56 -5.61
C VAL A 238 0.33 -8.08 -4.89
N GLN A 239 1.30 -7.19 -4.69
CA GLN A 239 2.53 -7.41 -3.96
C GLN A 239 2.59 -6.56 -2.69
N HIS A 240 3.22 -7.11 -1.65
CA HIS A 240 3.43 -6.42 -0.38
C HIS A 240 4.91 -6.03 -0.25
N TYR A 241 5.20 -4.74 -0.12
CA TYR A 241 6.56 -4.26 0.12
C TYR A 241 6.76 -3.90 1.60
N LEU A 242 7.35 -4.82 2.36
CA LEU A 242 7.68 -4.59 3.77
C LEU A 242 8.79 -3.56 3.93
N LEU A 243 8.55 -2.57 4.78
CA LEU A 243 9.53 -1.53 5.12
C LEU A 243 10.45 -1.94 6.27
N THR A 244 10.02 -2.88 7.10
CA THR A 244 10.83 -3.51 8.16
C THR A 244 12.05 -4.19 7.53
N ASP A 245 13.23 -3.96 8.11
CA ASP A 245 14.53 -4.49 7.65
C ASP A 245 14.92 -4.15 6.20
N SER A 246 14.22 -3.21 5.56
CA SER A 246 14.50 -2.77 4.18
C SER A 246 15.83 -2.03 4.01
N GLY A 247 16.41 -1.57 5.12
CA GLY A 247 17.57 -0.67 5.15
C GLY A 247 17.27 0.73 4.61
N LEU A 248 16.00 1.08 4.41
CA LEU A 248 15.61 2.37 3.82
C LEU A 248 15.49 3.50 4.85
N LEU A 249 15.36 3.21 6.14
CA LEU A 249 15.27 4.24 7.18
C LEU A 249 16.65 4.71 7.64
N GLU A 250 17.44 5.22 6.70
CA GLU A 250 18.78 5.76 6.99
C GLU A 250 18.70 7.00 7.90
N LYS A 251 19.38 6.93 9.05
CA LYS A 251 19.40 8.00 10.04
C LYS A 251 19.85 9.33 9.44
N GLY A 252 19.05 10.37 9.65
CA GLY A 252 19.33 11.73 9.16
C GLY A 252 19.03 11.95 7.67
N LYS A 253 18.55 10.94 6.94
CA LYS A 253 18.13 11.09 5.54
C LYS A 253 16.69 10.67 5.29
N ALA A 254 16.17 9.71 6.03
CA ALA A 254 14.89 9.08 5.72
C ALA A 254 13.67 9.98 5.96
N PHE A 255 13.77 10.96 6.85
CA PHE A 255 12.63 11.76 7.31
C PHE A 255 12.76 13.23 6.91
N ALA A 256 11.61 13.88 6.70
CA ALA A 256 11.48 15.31 6.55
C ALA A 256 11.77 16.04 7.88
N GLU A 257 11.65 17.38 7.86
CA GLU A 257 11.97 18.23 9.03
C GLU A 257 11.10 17.94 10.26
N ASP A 258 9.92 17.35 10.07
CA ASP A 258 9.02 16.95 11.16
C ASP A 258 9.42 15.64 11.85
N GLY A 259 10.46 14.96 11.36
CA GLY A 259 10.93 13.69 11.89
C GLY A 259 9.91 12.55 11.81
N PHE A 260 8.87 12.69 10.97
CA PHE A 260 7.76 11.75 10.85
C PHE A 260 7.51 11.33 9.40
N HIS A 261 7.35 12.30 8.49
CA HIS A 261 7.06 12.00 7.09
C HIS A 261 8.34 11.66 6.31
N PRO A 262 8.25 10.82 5.25
CA PRO A 262 9.40 10.48 4.42
C PRO A 262 9.99 11.71 3.72
N SER A 263 11.31 11.80 3.67
CA SER A 263 12.00 12.84 2.90
C SER A 263 11.98 12.54 1.39
N ALA A 264 12.33 13.54 0.58
CA ALA A 264 12.55 13.35 -0.86
C ALA A 264 13.59 12.24 -1.16
N TRP A 265 14.59 12.07 -0.28
CA TRP A 265 15.56 10.99 -0.40
C TRP A 265 14.91 9.62 -0.24
N LEU A 266 14.02 9.46 0.77
CA LEU A 266 13.33 8.19 0.99
C LEU A 266 12.31 7.92 -0.13
N HIS A 267 11.57 8.93 -0.60
CA HIS A 267 10.70 8.80 -1.77
C HIS A 267 11.46 8.28 -3.01
N LYS A 268 12.66 8.81 -3.29
CA LYS A 268 13.52 8.33 -4.38
C LYS A 268 13.97 6.88 -4.19
N LYS A 269 14.29 6.46 -2.95
CA LYS A 269 14.70 5.08 -2.67
C LYS A 269 13.54 4.10 -2.78
N LEU A 270 12.35 4.48 -2.31
CA LEU A 270 11.12 3.71 -2.47
C LEU A 270 10.78 3.54 -3.94
N ALA A 271 10.82 4.61 -4.74
CA ALA A 271 10.60 4.54 -6.18
C ALA A 271 11.52 3.50 -6.85
N LYS A 272 12.80 3.42 -6.46
CA LYS A 272 13.70 2.38 -6.99
C LYS A 272 13.28 0.96 -6.64
N ARG A 273 12.78 0.72 -5.43
CA ARG A 273 12.36 -0.61 -4.97
C ARG A 273 11.02 -1.02 -5.59
N LEU A 274 10.07 -0.08 -5.65
CA LEU A 274 8.77 -0.26 -6.27
C LEU A 274 8.89 -0.55 -7.77
N ASP A 275 9.77 0.16 -8.46
CA ASP A 275 10.10 -0.08 -9.86
C ASP A 275 10.51 -1.55 -10.08
N ALA A 276 11.43 -2.08 -9.28
CA ALA A 276 11.85 -3.48 -9.39
C ALA A 276 10.69 -4.48 -9.18
N LEU A 277 9.81 -4.22 -8.21
CA LEU A 277 8.63 -5.07 -7.96
C LEU A 277 7.62 -5.03 -9.13
N ILE A 278 7.44 -3.86 -9.75
CA ILE A 278 6.56 -3.71 -10.91
C ILE A 278 7.14 -4.42 -12.15
N ALA A 279 8.47 -4.44 -12.32
CA ALA A 279 9.12 -5.20 -13.40
C ALA A 279 8.99 -6.72 -13.24
N GLU A 280 8.92 -7.20 -12.01
CA GLU A 280 8.85 -8.62 -11.68
C GLU A 280 7.50 -8.92 -11.02
N PRO A 281 6.40 -8.89 -11.79
CA PRO A 281 5.07 -9.07 -11.24
C PRO A 281 4.96 -10.44 -10.56
N LYS A 282 4.12 -10.50 -9.52
CA LYS A 282 3.82 -11.73 -8.78
C LYS A 282 3.34 -12.78 -9.79
N ARG A 283 4.16 -13.80 -10.03
CA ARG A 283 3.77 -14.92 -10.90
C ARG A 283 2.60 -15.65 -10.23
N PRO A 284 1.55 -16.04 -10.97
CA PRO A 284 0.52 -16.90 -10.43
C PRO A 284 1.21 -18.15 -9.86
N THR A 285 1.01 -18.43 -8.59
CA THR A 285 1.43 -19.71 -8.01
C THR A 285 0.76 -20.82 -8.82
N ASP A 286 1.53 -21.84 -9.24
CA ASP A 286 1.15 -22.96 -10.15
C ASP A 286 -0.04 -23.84 -9.71
N THR A 287 -0.93 -23.36 -8.84
CA THR A 287 -2.08 -24.12 -8.34
C THR A 287 -3.31 -24.01 -9.26
N HIS A 288 -3.29 -23.16 -10.30
CA HIS A 288 -4.44 -22.98 -11.20
C HIS A 288 -4.26 -23.50 -12.64
N LEU A 289 -3.10 -24.06 -13.02
CA LEU A 289 -2.85 -24.54 -14.39
C LEU A 289 -3.00 -26.07 -14.59
N LEU A 290 -3.45 -26.84 -13.60
CA LEU A 290 -3.64 -28.30 -13.73
C LEU A 290 -5.11 -28.75 -13.84
N THR A 291 -6.04 -27.88 -14.23
CA THR A 291 -7.47 -28.25 -14.42
C THR A 291 -8.04 -27.96 -15.80
N GLU A 292 -7.20 -27.88 -16.84
CA GLU A 292 -7.67 -27.88 -18.25
C GLU A 292 -6.94 -28.90 -19.15
N ALA A 293 -6.45 -30.01 -18.57
CA ALA A 293 -5.99 -31.14 -19.35
C ALA A 293 -6.32 -32.47 -18.65
N SER A 294 -7.59 -32.88 -18.68
CA SER A 294 -8.08 -34.28 -18.67
C SER A 294 -9.59 -34.32 -18.79
#